data_AF-A0A564UVD3-F1
#
_entry.id   AF-A0A564UVD3-F1
#
_cell.length_a   1.000
_cell.length_b   1.000
_cell.length_c   1.000
_cell.angle_alpha   90.00
_cell.angle_beta   90.00
_cell.angle_gamma   90.00
#
_symmetry.space_group_name_H-M   'P 1'
#
loop_
_entity.id
_entity.type
_entity.pdbx_description
1 polymer ?
#
loop_
_entity_poly.entity_id
_entity_poly.type
_entity_poly.pdbx_seq_one_letter_code
_entity_poly.pdbx_strand_id
1 'polypeptide(L)'
;MEVITRANWEAIKEAKPSMCEALKELMAEEFQELEEQVTERVTEQVTEQVTERVTERVTEQVTEQVTERVTEQLVKNLYENVGNAEKVAEMLKLPIETVRRIL
;
A
#
# COMPACT_ATOMS: atom_id res chain seq x y z
N MET A 1 11.53 50.52 39.08
CA MET A 1 10.76 49.33 38.67
C MET A 1 11.41 48.61 37.47
N GLU A 2 12.00 49.33 36.52
CA GLU A 2 12.78 48.76 35.40
C GLU A 2 14.00 47.92 35.83
N VAL A 3 14.75 48.34 36.86
CA VAL A 3 15.96 47.62 37.27
C VAL A 3 15.63 46.25 37.91
N ILE A 4 14.53 46.17 38.67
CA ILE A 4 14.05 44.92 39.30
C ILE A 4 13.54 43.95 38.23
N THR A 5 12.81 44.44 37.24
CA THR A 5 12.31 43.62 36.11
C THR A 5 13.45 43.13 35.21
N ARG A 6 14.50 43.94 35.00
CA ARG A 6 15.69 43.53 34.24
C ARG A 6 16.54 42.49 34.98
N ALA A 7 16.72 42.62 36.29
CA ALA A 7 17.39 41.61 37.11
C ALA A 7 16.64 40.27 37.11
N ASN A 8 15.30 40.32 37.12
CA ASN A 8 14.47 39.13 37.04
C ASN A 8 14.51 38.47 35.64
N TRP A 9 14.73 39.26 34.59
CA TRP A 9 14.85 38.74 33.22
C TRP A 9 16.15 37.95 33.00
N GLU A 10 17.27 38.34 33.61
CA GLU A 10 18.51 37.57 33.56
C GLU A 10 18.35 36.23 34.28
N ALA A 11 17.74 36.22 35.47
CA ALA A 11 17.41 34.99 36.20
C ALA A 11 16.48 34.05 35.41
N ILE A 12 15.47 34.60 34.73
CA ILE A 12 14.58 33.81 33.85
C ILE A 12 15.35 33.26 32.65
N LYS A 13 16.27 34.02 32.06
CA LYS A 13 17.10 33.53 30.95
C LYS A 13 18.04 32.40 31.38
N GLU A 14 18.60 32.47 32.58
CA GLU A 14 19.46 31.41 33.13
C GLU A 14 18.66 30.15 33.52
N ALA A 15 17.43 30.32 34.01
CA ALA A 15 16.55 29.19 34.36
C ALA A 15 15.86 28.55 33.15
N LYS A 16 15.67 29.29 32.04
CA LYS A 16 14.95 28.82 30.85
C LYS A 16 15.52 27.51 30.25
N PRO A 17 16.84 27.33 30.08
CA PRO A 17 17.40 26.07 29.59
C PRO A 17 17.11 24.89 30.53
N SER A 18 17.30 25.08 31.84
CA SER A 18 17.06 24.03 32.83
C SER A 18 15.58 23.66 32.94
N MET A 19 14.67 24.64 32.81
CA MET A 19 13.24 24.41 32.74
C MET A 19 12.85 23.66 31.46
N CYS A 20 13.48 23.99 30.32
CA CYS A 20 13.26 23.27 29.07
C CYS A 20 13.77 21.82 29.14
N GLU A 21 14.89 21.55 29.81
CA GLU A 21 15.37 20.19 30.05
C GLU A 21 14.43 19.43 30.97
N ALA A 22 14.01 20.00 32.10
CA ALA A 22 13.06 19.38 33.01
C ALA A 22 11.71 19.08 32.33
N LEU A 23 11.22 19.99 31.48
CA LEU A 23 10.02 19.77 30.68
C LEU A 23 10.20 18.63 29.66
N LYS A 24 11.36 18.54 29.01
CA LYS A 24 11.67 17.44 28.09
C LYS A 24 11.73 16.10 28.82
N GLU A 25 12.30 16.07 30.01
CA GLU A 25 12.40 14.86 30.82
C GLU A 25 11.03 14.41 31.33
N LEU A 26 10.20 15.36 31.79
CA LEU A 26 8.81 15.07 32.20
C LEU A 26 7.95 14.50 31.07
N MET A 27 8.16 14.97 29.84
CA MET A 27 7.41 14.51 28.66
C MET A 27 8.10 13.34 27.94
N ALA A 28 9.26 12.87 28.40
CA ALA A 28 10.05 11.86 27.68
C ALA A 28 9.29 10.55 27.49
N GLU A 29 8.59 10.11 28.53
CA GLU A 29 7.75 8.91 28.50
C GLU A 29 6.57 9.08 27.53
N GLU A 30 5.90 10.23 27.55
CA GLU A 30 4.79 10.55 26.63
C GLU A 30 5.25 10.60 25.18
N PHE A 31 6.46 11.11 24.92
CA PHE A 31 7.06 11.09 23.58
C PHE A 31 7.41 9.68 23.13
N GLN A 32 7.94 8.83 24.02
CA GLN A 32 8.22 7.43 23.70
C GLN A 32 6.94 6.65 23.40
N GLU A 33 5.90 6.82 24.21
CA GLU A 33 4.62 6.15 24.01
C GLU A 33 3.96 6.60 22.70
N LEU A 34 4.09 7.89 22.34
CA LEU A 34 3.64 8.40 21.05
C LEU A 34 4.47 7.84 19.89
N GLU A 35 5.78 7.72 20.04
CA GLU A 35 6.68 7.15 19.03
C GLU A 35 6.37 5.67 18.79
N GLU A 36 6.13 4.89 19.84
CA GLU A 36 5.71 3.49 19.75
C GLU A 36 4.33 3.37 19.09
N GLN A 37 3.33 4.15 19.53
CA GLN A 37 2.00 4.13 18.91
C GLN A 37 2.02 4.52 17.44
N VAL A 38 2.78 5.54 17.06
CA VAL A 38 2.91 5.94 15.65
C VAL A 38 3.63 4.84 14.86
N THR A 39 4.68 4.25 15.43
CA THR A 39 5.44 3.18 14.78
C THR A 39 4.58 1.94 14.55
N GLU A 40 3.87 1.45 15.57
CA GLU A 40 2.96 0.31 15.44
C GLU A 40 1.83 0.60 14.46
N ARG A 41 1.13 1.73 14.62
CA ARG A 41 0.00 2.06 13.74
C ARG A 41 0.42 2.23 12.29
N VAL A 42 1.54 2.91 12.02
CA VAL A 42 2.03 3.06 10.65
C VAL A 42 2.51 1.73 10.12
N THR A 43 3.23 0.93 10.92
CA THR A 43 3.75 -0.37 10.48
C THR A 43 2.62 -1.34 10.19
N GLU A 44 1.64 -1.51 11.07
CA GLU A 44 0.48 -2.38 10.83
C GLU A 44 -0.36 -1.86 9.66
N GLN A 45 -0.77 -0.60 9.68
CA GLN A 45 -1.66 -0.08 8.64
C GLN A 45 -1.01 -0.11 7.25
N VAL A 46 0.28 0.24 7.14
CA VAL A 46 0.97 0.19 5.85
C VAL A 46 1.25 -1.24 5.46
N THR A 47 1.69 -2.10 6.38
CA THR A 47 2.04 -3.48 6.04
C THR A 47 0.79 -4.28 5.65
N GLU A 48 -0.29 -4.25 6.42
CA GLU A 48 -1.53 -4.96 6.07
C GLU A 48 -2.17 -4.38 4.82
N GLN A 49 -2.40 -3.06 4.76
CA GLN A 49 -3.13 -2.50 3.62
C GLN A 49 -2.35 -2.60 2.32
N VAL A 50 -1.02 -2.44 2.34
CA VAL A 50 -0.22 -2.58 1.12
C VAL A 50 -0.05 -4.05 0.78
N THR A 51 0.29 -4.90 1.74
CA THR A 51 0.57 -6.31 1.44
C THR A 51 -0.69 -7.04 0.99
N GLU A 52 -1.80 -6.95 1.72
CA GLU A 52 -3.02 -7.66 1.34
C GLU A 52 -3.63 -7.05 0.07
N ARG A 53 -3.88 -5.75 0.06
CA ARG A 53 -4.62 -5.15 -1.07
C ARG A 53 -3.81 -5.13 -2.36
N VAL A 54 -2.48 -4.94 -2.31
CA VAL A 54 -1.67 -4.98 -3.53
C VAL A 54 -1.44 -6.41 -3.96
N THR A 55 -1.09 -7.32 -3.05
CA THR A 55 -0.79 -8.70 -3.43
C THR A 55 -2.02 -9.42 -3.96
N GLU A 56 -3.17 -9.33 -3.28
CA GLU A 56 -4.39 -9.98 -3.74
C GLU A 56 -4.88 -9.38 -5.05
N ARG A 57 -5.01 -8.04 -5.13
CA ARG A 57 -5.54 -7.40 -6.35
C ARG A 57 -4.61 -7.61 -7.53
N VAL A 58 -3.30 -7.49 -7.36
CA VAL A 58 -2.36 -7.70 -8.46
C VAL A 58 -2.36 -9.16 -8.87
N THR A 59 -2.37 -10.10 -7.92
CA THR A 59 -2.37 -11.53 -8.25
C THR A 59 -3.64 -11.93 -8.98
N GLU A 60 -4.81 -11.54 -8.50
CA GLU A 60 -6.09 -11.82 -9.17
C GLU A 60 -6.17 -11.16 -10.54
N GLN A 61 -5.91 -9.84 -10.62
CA GLN A 61 -6.02 -9.11 -11.88
C GLN A 61 -5.04 -9.62 -12.94
N VAL A 62 -3.80 -9.93 -12.54
CA VAL A 62 -2.80 -10.46 -13.48
C VAL A 62 -3.18 -11.87 -13.90
N THR A 63 -3.65 -12.72 -12.98
CA THR A 63 -4.04 -14.10 -13.31
C THR A 63 -5.22 -14.13 -14.27
N GLU A 64 -6.26 -13.34 -14.03
CA GLU A 64 -7.42 -13.24 -14.92
C GLU A 64 -7.02 -12.68 -16.30
N GLN A 65 -6.32 -11.54 -16.34
CA GLN A 65 -5.93 -10.91 -17.60
C GLN A 65 -5.00 -11.80 -18.44
N VAL A 66 -4.04 -12.48 -17.80
CA VAL A 66 -3.13 -13.39 -18.52
C VAL A 66 -3.91 -14.60 -19.04
N THR A 67 -4.81 -15.18 -18.24
CA THR A 67 -5.62 -16.33 -18.66
C THR A 67 -6.52 -15.99 -19.84
N GLU A 68 -7.22 -14.85 -19.79
CA GLU A 68 -8.07 -14.39 -20.90
C GLU A 68 -7.25 -14.14 -22.16
N ARG A 69 -6.16 -13.37 -22.06
CA ARG A 69 -5.32 -13.03 -23.23
C ARG A 69 -4.70 -14.27 -23.88
N VAL A 70 -4.20 -15.22 -23.08
CA VAL A 70 -3.63 -16.47 -23.61
C VAL A 70 -4.71 -17.30 -24.28
N THR A 71 -5.91 -17.39 -23.68
CA THR A 71 -7.04 -18.10 -24.28
C THR A 71 -7.45 -17.49 -25.61
N GLU A 72 -7.57 -16.16 -25.69
CA GLU A 72 -7.91 -15.45 -26.92
C GLU A 72 -6.88 -15.67 -28.03
N GLN A 73 -5.59 -15.56 -27.68
CA GLN A 73 -4.51 -15.77 -28.65
C GLN A 73 -4.49 -17.21 -29.17
N LEU A 74 -4.70 -18.20 -28.31
CA LEU A 74 -4.77 -19.61 -28.72
C LEU A 74 -5.95 -19.86 -29.68
N VAL A 75 -7.12 -19.30 -29.38
CA VAL A 75 -8.31 -19.42 -30.23
C VAL A 75 -8.05 -18.80 -31.61
N LYS A 76 -7.53 -17.57 -31.67
CA LYS A 76 -7.25 -16.87 -32.93
C LYS A 76 -6.21 -17.62 -33.77
N ASN A 77 -5.09 -18.00 -33.16
CA ASN A 77 -4.03 -18.76 -33.84
C ASN A 77 -4.54 -20.10 -34.39
N LEU A 78 -5.32 -20.85 -33.60
CA LEU A 78 -5.86 -22.13 -34.08
C LEU A 78 -6.89 -21.92 -35.18
N TYR A 79 -7.72 -20.89 -35.09
CA TYR A 79 -8.68 -20.58 -36.14
C TYR A 79 -8.01 -20.17 -37.45
N GLU A 80 -6.94 -19.37 -37.41
CA GLU A 80 -6.15 -19.03 -38.60
C GLU A 80 -5.57 -20.27 -39.29
N ASN A 81 -5.20 -21.30 -38.52
CA ASN A 81 -4.65 -22.55 -39.07
C ASN A 81 -5.72 -23.54 -39.55
N VAL A 82 -6.83 -23.65 -38.82
CA VAL A 82 -7.86 -24.69 -39.05
C VAL A 82 -9.03 -24.16 -39.90
N GLY A 83 -9.32 -22.86 -39.83
CA GLY A 83 -10.42 -22.20 -40.56
C GLY A 83 -11.83 -22.61 -40.12
N ASN A 84 -11.96 -23.38 -39.04
CA ASN A 84 -13.24 -23.93 -38.58
C ASN A 84 -13.40 -23.75 -37.06
N ALA A 85 -14.40 -22.99 -36.65
CA ALA A 85 -14.65 -22.66 -35.25
C ALA A 85 -15.11 -23.87 -34.43
N GLU A 86 -15.91 -24.78 -35.01
CA GLU A 86 -16.37 -26.00 -34.34
C GLU A 86 -15.20 -26.90 -33.95
N LYS A 87 -14.21 -27.03 -34.84
CA LYS A 87 -13.03 -27.85 -34.62
C LYS A 87 -12.07 -27.21 -33.61
N VAL A 88 -11.93 -25.89 -33.62
CA VAL A 88 -11.16 -25.16 -32.59
C VAL A 88 -11.80 -25.32 -31.20
N ALA A 89 -13.13 -25.23 -31.11
CA ALA A 89 -13.88 -25.46 -29.87
C ALA A 89 -13.68 -26.88 -29.35
N GLU A 90 -13.72 -27.89 -30.23
CA GLU A 90 -13.45 -29.29 -29.87
C GLU A 90 -12.01 -29.49 -29.38
N MET A 91 -11.01 -28.94 -30.08
CA MET A 91 -9.59 -29.04 -29.71
C MET A 91 -9.29 -28.40 -28.36
N LEU A 92 -9.86 -27.21 -28.11
CA LEU A 92 -9.66 -26.48 -26.85
C LEU A 92 -10.62 -26.92 -25.74
N LYS A 93 -11.56 -27.82 -26.04
CA LYS A 93 -12.65 -28.22 -25.13
C LYS A 93 -13.42 -27.01 -24.59
N LEU A 94 -13.58 -25.99 -25.42
CA LEU A 94 -14.33 -24.78 -25.11
C LEU A 94 -15.73 -24.85 -25.73
N PRO A 95 -16.73 -24.20 -25.12
CA PRO A 95 -18.01 -24.00 -25.77
C PRO A 95 -17.82 -23.27 -27.12
N ILE A 96 -18.55 -23.70 -28.14
CA ILE A 96 -18.50 -23.06 -29.46
C ILE A 96 -18.88 -21.57 -29.39
N GLU A 97 -19.76 -21.21 -28.46
CA GLU A 97 -20.13 -19.82 -28.18
C GLU A 97 -18.95 -18.98 -27.69
N THR A 98 -18.09 -19.53 -26.82
CA THR A 98 -16.88 -18.85 -26.33
C THR A 98 -15.90 -18.61 -27.47
N VAL A 99 -15.68 -19.61 -28.32
CA VAL A 99 -14.81 -19.49 -29.50
C VAL A 99 -15.35 -18.44 -30.47
N ARG A 100 -16.65 -18.47 -30.77
CA ARG A 100 -17.30 -17.48 -31.64
C ARG A 100 -17.37 -16.07 -31.05
N ARG A 101 -17.29 -15.92 -29.73
CA ARG A 101 -17.20 -14.61 -29.06
C ARG A 101 -15.81 -13.99 -29.21
N ILE A 102 -14.78 -14.82 -29.28
CA ILE A 102 -13.37 -14.40 -29.34
C ILE A 102 -12.92 -14.10 -30.78
N LEU A 103 -13.42 -14.88 -31.75
CA LEU A 103 -13.19 -14.72 -33.18
C LEU A 103 -14.04 -13.57 -33.76
#